data_AF-A0A1X3DGH1-F1
#
_entry.id   AF-A0A1X3DGH1-F1
#
_cell.length_a   1.000
_cell.length_b   1.000
_cell.length_c   1.000
_cell.angle_alpha   90.00
_cell.angle_beta   90.00
_cell.angle_gamma   90.00
#
_symmetry.space_group_name_H-M   'P 1'
#
loop_
_entity.id
_entity.type
_entity.pdbx_description
1 polymer ?
#
loop_
_entity_poly.entity_id
_entity_poly.type
_entity_poly.pdbx_seq_one_letter_code
_entity_poly.pdbx_strand_id
1 'polypeptide(L)'
;MSQQKFYDVYVSYPPGIDRERINACLLDNLPENEANDLIQALAERPQAIIAENCTKDERENAQQYFSYLGLDVIIRHSLELMPDDTEEEDKVQPIVDQCPVCRTMIDNPEETAECPTCRLHFATATEAVIARKRIEWEEKVAFEHKKQQEIAHRMQLEKLAEEKRLRKQIRAELEEKMEKELGMPRWMSWFKGEKALITGGVILVVVIILIAAGYFLGQSGK
;
A
#
# COMPACT_ATOMS: atom_id res chain seq x y z
N MET A 1 -13.29 -42.01 -10.26
CA MET A 1 -12.49 -42.22 -11.48
C MET A 1 -11.22 -41.39 -11.29
N SER A 2 -10.03 -41.99 -11.43
CA SER A 2 -8.77 -41.28 -11.23
C SER A 2 -8.69 -40.14 -12.24
N GLN A 3 -8.68 -38.89 -11.79
CA GLN A 3 -8.46 -37.73 -12.66
C GLN A 3 -7.12 -37.94 -13.38
N GLN A 4 -7.17 -38.22 -14.69
CA GLN A 4 -5.98 -38.27 -15.51
C GLN A 4 -5.42 -36.84 -15.57
N LYS A 5 -4.24 -36.66 -14.98
CA LYS A 5 -3.53 -35.39 -14.97
C LYS A 5 -2.84 -35.24 -16.32
N PHE A 6 -3.17 -34.17 -17.03
CA PHE A 6 -2.51 -33.78 -18.26
C PHE A 6 -1.46 -32.69 -17.98
N TYR A 7 -0.48 -32.57 -18.88
CA TYR A 7 0.66 -31.70 -18.72
C TYR A 7 0.97 -30.96 -20.02
N ASP A 8 1.48 -29.75 -19.89
CA ASP A 8 2.07 -29.00 -20.99
C ASP A 8 3.59 -28.96 -20.82
N VAL A 9 4.30 -29.24 -21.90
CA VAL A 9 5.76 -29.27 -21.94
C VAL A 9 6.28 -28.10 -22.76
N TYR A 10 7.05 -27.26 -22.09
CA TYR A 10 7.73 -26.11 -22.66
C TYR A 10 9.23 -26.36 -22.67
N VAL A 11 9.93 -25.79 -23.65
CA VAL A 11 11.40 -25.76 -23.67
C VAL A 11 11.94 -24.35 -23.76
N SER A 12 13.14 -24.17 -23.24
CA SER A 12 13.88 -22.91 -23.32
C SER A 12 15.39 -23.13 -23.39
N TYR A 13 16.13 -22.11 -23.79
CA TYR A 13 17.59 -22.17 -23.72
C TYR A 13 18.05 -22.04 -22.25
N PRO A 14 18.91 -22.96 -21.77
CA PRO A 14 19.45 -22.86 -20.42
C PRO A 14 20.33 -21.60 -20.26
N PRO A 15 20.32 -20.98 -19.07
CA PRO A 15 21.08 -19.77 -18.82
C PRO A 15 22.58 -20.06 -18.84
N GLY A 16 23.35 -19.25 -19.60
CA GLY A 16 24.81 -19.32 -19.62
C GLY A 16 25.41 -20.36 -20.57
N ILE A 17 24.60 -21.04 -21.38
CA ILE A 17 25.07 -21.93 -22.46
C ILE A 17 24.97 -21.22 -23.81
N ASP A 18 25.93 -21.48 -24.69
CA ASP A 18 25.95 -20.94 -26.04
C ASP A 18 24.81 -21.52 -26.90
N ARG A 19 23.97 -20.63 -27.43
CA ARG A 19 22.78 -20.98 -28.22
C ARG A 19 23.15 -21.60 -29.55
N GLU A 20 24.26 -21.18 -30.15
CA GLU A 20 24.71 -21.68 -31.45
C GLU A 20 25.06 -23.17 -31.37
N ARG A 21 25.67 -23.58 -30.25
CA ARG A 21 26.00 -24.98 -29.97
C ARG A 21 24.75 -25.85 -29.78
N ILE A 22 23.73 -25.32 -29.11
CA ILE A 22 22.46 -26.04 -28.93
C ILE A 22 21.73 -26.14 -30.27
N ASN A 23 21.74 -25.09 -31.09
CA ASN A 23 21.11 -25.10 -32.41
C ASN A 23 21.75 -26.12 -33.36
N ALA A 24 23.08 -26.25 -33.34
CA ALA A 24 23.76 -27.31 -34.08
C ALA A 24 23.33 -28.70 -33.60
N CYS A 25 23.23 -28.90 -32.28
CA CYS A 25 22.75 -30.16 -31.70
C CYS A 25 21.30 -30.48 -32.11
N LEU A 26 20.43 -29.47 -32.21
CA LEU A 26 19.05 -29.65 -32.68
C LEU A 26 19.03 -30.05 -34.16
N LEU A 27 19.80 -29.40 -35.02
CA LEU A 27 19.87 -29.74 -36.44
C LEU A 27 20.45 -31.14 -36.71
N ASP A 28 21.36 -31.61 -35.84
CA ASP A 28 21.97 -32.93 -35.97
C ASP A 28 21.05 -34.07 -35.50
N ASN A 29 20.11 -33.80 -34.58
CA ASN A 29 19.30 -34.84 -33.92
C ASN A 29 17.79 -34.77 -34.24
N LEU A 30 17.29 -33.65 -34.76
CA LEU A 30 15.91 -33.48 -35.22
C LEU A 30 15.86 -33.37 -36.75
N PRO A 31 14.70 -33.70 -37.36
CA PRO A 31 14.46 -33.37 -38.76
C PRO A 31 14.66 -31.87 -39.01
N GLU A 32 15.27 -31.51 -40.15
CA GLU A 32 15.62 -30.12 -40.48
C GLU A 32 14.43 -29.15 -40.33
N ASN A 33 13.22 -29.57 -40.70
CA ASN A 33 12.01 -28.74 -40.58
C ASN A 33 11.67 -28.45 -39.11
N GLU A 34 11.61 -29.49 -38.26
CA GLU A 34 11.25 -29.35 -36.84
C GLU A 34 12.33 -28.60 -36.06
N ALA A 35 13.60 -28.84 -36.37
CA ALA A 35 14.72 -28.13 -35.77
C ALA A 35 14.66 -26.63 -36.10
N ASN A 36 14.45 -26.27 -37.37
CA ASN A 36 14.35 -24.87 -37.78
C ASN A 36 13.12 -24.17 -37.18
N ASP A 37 11.97 -24.84 -37.15
CA ASP A 37 10.74 -24.31 -36.54
C ASP A 37 10.93 -24.06 -35.04
N LEU A 38 11.58 -24.99 -34.33
CA LEU A 38 11.85 -24.86 -32.90
C LEU A 38 12.85 -23.73 -32.62
N ILE A 39 13.92 -23.63 -33.41
CA ILE A 39 14.92 -22.55 -33.30
C ILE A 39 14.24 -21.19 -33.54
N GLN A 40 13.38 -21.09 -34.56
CA GLN A 40 12.64 -19.88 -34.84
C GLN A 40 11.69 -19.53 -33.69
N ALA A 41 10.93 -20.50 -33.17
CA ALA A 41 10.02 -20.29 -32.04
C ALA A 41 10.76 -19.80 -30.79
N LEU A 42 11.94 -20.36 -30.50
CA LEU A 42 12.80 -19.95 -29.39
C LEU A 42 13.51 -18.60 -29.61
N ALA A 43 13.67 -18.18 -30.87
CA ALA A 43 14.17 -16.85 -31.21
C ALA A 43 13.09 -15.78 -31.02
N GLU A 44 11.83 -16.09 -31.36
CA GLU A 44 10.68 -15.20 -31.19
C GLU A 44 10.20 -15.10 -29.74
N ARG A 45 10.24 -16.22 -28.99
CA ARG A 45 9.75 -16.32 -27.62
C ARG A 45 10.78 -17.01 -26.73
N PRO A 46 10.93 -16.60 -25.46
CA PRO A 46 11.89 -17.25 -24.55
C PRO A 46 11.52 -18.71 -24.21
N GLN A 47 10.28 -19.12 -24.47
CA GLN A 47 9.77 -20.48 -24.23
C GLN A 47 8.95 -20.92 -25.45
N ALA A 48 9.23 -22.12 -25.94
CA ALA A 48 8.47 -22.77 -27.01
C ALA A 48 7.66 -23.94 -26.44
N ILE A 49 6.42 -24.09 -26.90
CA ILE A 49 5.55 -25.21 -26.53
C ILE A 49 5.87 -26.38 -27.46
N ILE A 50 6.11 -27.55 -26.89
CA ILE A 50 6.39 -28.77 -27.67
C ILE A 50 5.17 -29.70 -27.68
N ALA A 51 4.55 -29.89 -26.53
CA ALA A 51 3.40 -30.76 -26.38
C ALA A 51 2.41 -30.13 -25.40
N GLU A 52 1.14 -30.11 -25.80
CA GLU A 52 0.01 -29.70 -24.97
C GLU A 52 -0.77 -30.94 -24.55
N ASN A 53 -1.38 -30.91 -23.37
CA ASN A 53 -2.28 -31.97 -22.88
C ASN A 53 -1.68 -33.39 -22.93
N CYS A 54 -0.37 -33.53 -22.70
CA CYS A 54 0.29 -34.82 -22.76
C CYS A 54 0.05 -35.65 -21.49
N THR A 55 0.09 -36.96 -21.65
CA THR A 55 0.05 -37.90 -20.53
C THR A 55 1.37 -37.88 -19.73
N LYS A 56 1.37 -38.49 -18.54
CA LYS A 56 2.57 -38.54 -17.70
C LYS A 56 3.76 -39.21 -18.41
N ASP A 57 3.51 -40.26 -19.18
CA ASP A 57 4.56 -41.03 -19.85
C ASP A 57 5.16 -40.25 -21.03
N GLU A 58 4.32 -39.56 -21.81
CA GLU A 58 4.76 -38.68 -22.90
C GLU A 58 5.58 -37.50 -22.40
N ARG A 59 5.15 -36.89 -21.29
CA ARG A 59 5.88 -35.84 -20.59
C ARG A 59 7.28 -36.29 -20.17
N GLU A 60 7.40 -37.49 -19.60
CA GLU A 60 8.69 -38.03 -19.16
C GLU A 60 9.61 -38.33 -20.34
N ASN A 61 9.06 -38.85 -21.44
CA ASN A 61 9.82 -39.06 -22.67
C ASN A 61 10.31 -37.73 -23.27
N ALA A 62 9.43 -36.74 -23.41
CA ALA A 62 9.78 -35.41 -23.90
C ALA A 62 10.84 -34.75 -23.01
N GLN A 63 10.69 -34.85 -21.68
CA GLN A 63 11.67 -34.32 -20.73
C GLN A 63 13.06 -34.93 -20.94
N GLN A 64 13.15 -36.26 -21.10
CA GLN A 64 14.42 -36.93 -21.33
C GLN A 64 15.02 -36.55 -22.68
N TYR A 65 14.20 -36.51 -23.73
CA TYR A 65 14.64 -36.21 -25.09
C TYR A 65 15.18 -34.78 -25.22
N PHE A 66 14.44 -33.76 -24.79
CA PHE A 66 14.87 -32.37 -24.92
C PHE A 66 15.97 -31.96 -23.93
N SER A 67 16.02 -32.61 -22.77
CA SER A 67 17.15 -32.47 -21.85
C SER A 67 18.45 -33.00 -22.45
N TYR A 68 18.39 -34.14 -23.17
CA TYR A 68 19.55 -34.68 -23.89
C TYR A 68 20.07 -33.72 -24.97
N LEU A 69 19.15 -33.01 -25.65
CA LEU A 69 19.48 -32.00 -26.65
C LEU A 69 20.08 -30.71 -26.05
N GLY A 70 20.07 -30.58 -24.72
CA GLY A 70 20.62 -29.44 -24.00
C GLY A 70 19.63 -28.28 -23.82
N LEU A 71 18.33 -28.52 -23.99
CA LEU A 71 17.28 -27.56 -23.69
C LEU A 71 16.80 -27.71 -22.25
N ASP A 72 16.39 -26.60 -21.64
CA ASP A 72 15.74 -26.61 -20.33
C ASP A 72 14.24 -26.88 -20.50
N VAL A 73 13.75 -27.94 -19.86
CA VAL A 73 12.37 -28.44 -20.01
C VAL A 73 11.53 -28.01 -18.81
N ILE A 74 10.49 -27.23 -19.07
CA ILE A 74 9.57 -26.70 -18.08
C ILE A 74 8.23 -27.41 -18.24
N ILE A 75 7.78 -28.07 -17.18
CA ILE A 75 6.54 -28.85 -17.16
C ILE A 75 5.49 -28.07 -16.37
N ARG A 76 4.29 -27.93 -16.93
CA ARG A 76 3.13 -27.37 -16.23
C ARG A 76 1.97 -28.35 -16.27
N HIS A 77 1.08 -28.28 -15.28
CA HIS A 77 -0.20 -28.99 -15.36
C HIS A 77 -1.10 -28.27 -16.36
N SER A 78 -1.61 -29.00 -17.34
CA SER A 78 -2.59 -28.43 -18.25
C SER A 78 -3.92 -28.37 -17.49
N LEU A 79 -4.45 -27.16 -17.38
CA LEU A 79 -5.74 -26.89 -16.78
C LEU A 79 -6.70 -26.62 -17.92
N GLU A 80 -7.48 -27.62 -18.30
CA GLU A 80 -8.60 -27.39 -19.20
C GLU A 80 -9.70 -26.67 -18.43
N LEU A 81 -10.11 -25.50 -18.94
CA LEU A 81 -11.40 -24.91 -18.57
C LEU A 81 -12.45 -25.88 -19.10
N MET A 82 -13.01 -26.72 -18.22
CA MET A 82 -14.12 -27.57 -18.62
C MET A 82 -15.22 -26.66 -19.19
N PRO A 83 -15.75 -26.94 -20.40
CA PRO A 83 -16.99 -26.30 -20.80
C PRO A 83 -18.02 -26.61 -19.73
N ASP A 84 -18.77 -25.58 -19.32
CA ASP A 84 -19.96 -25.75 -18.50
C ASP A 84 -20.92 -26.64 -19.30
N ASP A 85 -20.82 -27.96 -19.11
CA ASP A 85 -21.85 -28.91 -19.48
C ASP A 85 -23.02 -28.67 -18.52
N THR A 86 -23.68 -27.52 -18.69
CA THR A 86 -24.99 -27.25 -18.11
C THR A 86 -25.97 -28.16 -18.83
N GLU A 87 -26.13 -29.38 -18.33
CA GLU A 87 -27.36 -30.20 -18.37
C GLU A 87 -27.17 -31.55 -17.66
N GLU A 88 -26.54 -31.58 -16.48
CA GLU A 88 -26.79 -32.64 -15.49
C GLU A 88 -27.09 -32.03 -14.12
N GLU A 89 -28.37 -32.10 -13.74
CA GLU A 89 -28.88 -31.80 -12.41
C GLU A 89 -28.15 -32.62 -11.33
N ASP A 90 -27.91 -31.95 -10.20
CA ASP A 90 -27.57 -32.51 -8.89
C ASP A 90 -26.28 -33.34 -8.76
N LYS A 91 -25.16 -32.63 -8.53
CA LYS A 91 -24.15 -32.95 -7.49
C LYS A 91 -23.13 -31.79 -7.30
N VAL A 92 -23.23 -31.08 -6.17
CA VAL A 92 -22.12 -30.74 -5.22
C VAL A 92 -20.74 -30.55 -5.90
N GLN A 93 -20.06 -29.40 -6.05
CA GLN A 93 -19.81 -28.19 -5.26
C GLN A 93 -18.94 -27.26 -6.15
N PRO A 94 -18.98 -25.91 -6.06
CA PRO A 94 -17.77 -25.15 -6.29
C PRO A 94 -16.95 -25.20 -5.00
N ILE A 95 -15.77 -25.81 -5.06
CA ILE A 95 -14.71 -25.57 -4.10
C ILE A 95 -14.42 -24.07 -4.21
N VAL A 96 -15.06 -23.25 -3.37
CA VAL A 96 -14.87 -21.80 -3.44
C VAL A 96 -13.65 -21.48 -2.62
N ASP A 97 -12.50 -21.40 -3.28
CA ASP A 97 -11.25 -20.90 -2.68
C ASP A 97 -11.43 -19.50 -2.04
N GLN A 98 -12.54 -18.82 -2.35
CA GLN A 98 -12.94 -17.54 -1.77
C GLN A 98 -14.38 -17.53 -1.28
N CYS A 99 -14.61 -17.00 -0.07
CA CYS A 99 -15.97 -16.81 0.41
C CYS A 99 -16.77 -15.83 -0.49
N PRO A 100 -17.97 -16.17 -0.96
CA PRO A 100 -18.73 -15.28 -1.84
C PRO A 100 -19.15 -13.98 -1.15
N VAL A 101 -19.33 -13.97 0.18
CA VAL A 101 -19.78 -12.79 0.95
C VAL A 101 -18.65 -11.82 1.24
N CYS A 102 -17.58 -12.29 1.90
CA CYS A 102 -16.49 -11.44 2.38
C CYS A 102 -15.21 -11.52 1.54
N ARG A 103 -15.17 -12.40 0.55
CA ARG A 103 -14.03 -12.63 -0.37
C ARG A 103 -12.74 -13.08 0.34
N THR A 104 -12.82 -13.51 1.59
CA THR A 104 -11.69 -14.13 2.30
C THR A 104 -11.33 -15.44 1.61
N MET A 105 -10.04 -15.64 1.34
CA MET A 105 -9.50 -16.91 0.85
C MET A 105 -9.68 -18.01 1.90
N ILE A 106 -10.03 -19.22 1.47
CA ILE A 106 -10.23 -20.38 2.35
C ILE A 106 -9.13 -21.40 2.04
N ASP A 107 -8.24 -21.62 3.00
CA ASP A 107 -7.07 -22.48 2.79
C ASP A 107 -7.44 -23.97 2.63
N ASN A 108 -8.49 -24.45 3.31
CA ASN A 108 -9.02 -25.82 3.25
C ASN A 108 -10.55 -25.82 3.06
N PRO A 109 -11.05 -25.63 1.83
CA PRO A 109 -12.49 -25.55 1.54
C PRO A 109 -13.26 -26.84 1.84
N GLU A 110 -12.60 -28.02 1.82
CA GLU A 110 -13.26 -29.30 2.11
C GLU A 110 -13.48 -29.57 3.61
N GLU A 111 -12.61 -29.05 4.48
CA GLU A 111 -12.73 -29.23 5.94
C GLU A 111 -13.52 -28.10 6.61
N THR A 112 -13.63 -26.95 5.95
CA THR A 112 -14.17 -25.72 6.53
C THR A 112 -15.64 -25.54 6.15
N ALA A 113 -16.55 -26.02 6.98
CA ALA A 113 -18.00 -25.91 6.75
C ALA A 113 -18.54 -24.46 6.81
N GLU A 114 -17.80 -23.55 7.44
CA GLU A 114 -18.20 -22.16 7.67
C GLU A 114 -17.05 -21.18 7.41
N CYS A 115 -17.36 -20.04 6.80
CA CYS A 115 -16.36 -18.98 6.63
C CYS A 115 -15.90 -18.41 7.99
N PRO A 116 -14.59 -18.34 8.29
CA PRO A 116 -14.08 -17.82 9.57
C PRO A 116 -14.36 -16.33 9.79
N THR A 117 -14.53 -15.57 8.69
CA THR A 117 -14.70 -14.11 8.73
C THR A 117 -16.16 -13.70 8.85
N CYS A 118 -17.04 -14.21 7.96
CA CYS A 118 -18.44 -13.82 7.91
C CYS A 118 -19.41 -14.88 8.48
N ARG A 119 -18.91 -16.06 8.86
CA ARG A 119 -19.69 -17.21 9.37
C ARG A 119 -20.84 -17.62 8.45
N LEU A 120 -20.60 -17.55 7.14
CA LEU A 120 -21.49 -18.15 6.15
C LEU A 120 -21.26 -19.66 6.15
N HIS A 121 -22.31 -20.44 6.36
CA HIS A 121 -22.29 -21.89 6.16
C HIS A 121 -22.40 -22.20 4.67
N PHE A 122 -21.43 -22.93 4.11
CA PHE A 122 -21.43 -23.23 2.67
C PHE A 122 -22.53 -24.23 2.29
N ALA A 123 -22.87 -25.16 3.19
CA ALA A 123 -23.89 -26.18 2.96
C ALA A 123 -25.32 -25.63 2.80
N THR A 124 -25.62 -24.44 3.33
CA THR A 124 -26.96 -23.81 3.27
C THR A 124 -26.97 -22.55 2.41
N ALA A 125 -25.89 -22.29 1.67
CA ALA A 125 -25.69 -21.06 0.92
C ALA A 125 -26.51 -21.07 -0.38
N THR A 126 -27.77 -20.61 -0.30
CA THR A 126 -28.54 -20.23 -1.49
C THR A 126 -28.15 -18.81 -1.93
N GLU A 127 -28.36 -18.47 -3.21
CA GLU A 127 -28.02 -17.15 -3.76
C GLU A 127 -28.69 -16.00 -2.99
N ALA A 128 -29.95 -16.17 -2.57
CA ALA A 128 -30.69 -15.20 -1.77
C ALA A 128 -30.05 -14.98 -0.38
N VAL A 129 -29.57 -16.06 0.27
CA VAL A 129 -28.88 -15.97 1.57
C VAL A 129 -27.53 -15.29 1.41
N ILE A 130 -26.78 -15.61 0.34
CA ILE A 130 -25.51 -14.98 0.02
C ILE A 130 -25.68 -13.48 -0.23
N ALA A 131 -26.67 -13.08 -1.04
CA ALA A 131 -26.94 -11.69 -1.35
C ALA A 131 -27.29 -10.87 -0.09
N ARG A 132 -28.19 -11.41 0.75
CA ARG A 132 -28.52 -10.77 2.04
C ARG A 132 -27.29 -10.63 2.93
N LYS A 133 -26.50 -11.70 3.09
CA LYS A 133 -25.28 -11.69 3.92
C LYS A 133 -24.22 -10.72 3.39
N ARG A 134 -24.13 -10.54 2.08
CA ARG A 134 -23.25 -9.55 1.46
C ARG A 134 -23.64 -8.13 1.87
N ILE A 135 -24.93 -7.80 1.79
CA ILE A 135 -25.42 -6.47 2.20
C ILE A 135 -25.13 -6.25 3.70
N GLU A 136 -25.47 -7.21 4.55
CA GLU A 136 -25.18 -7.15 5.99
C GLU A 136 -23.67 -6.93 6.27
N TRP A 137 -22.81 -7.61 5.50
CA TRP A 137 -21.36 -7.49 5.62
C TRP A 137 -20.85 -6.11 5.19
N GLU A 138 -21.30 -5.61 4.04
CA GLU A 138 -20.93 -4.29 3.52
C GLU A 138 -21.36 -3.17 4.46
N GLU A 139 -22.57 -3.24 5.03
CA GLU A 139 -23.05 -2.29 6.03
C GLU A 139 -22.19 -2.29 7.29
N LYS A 140 -21.84 -3.48 7.79
CA LYS A 140 -20.98 -3.62 8.97
C LYS A 140 -19.60 -3.01 8.74
N VAL A 141 -18.95 -3.33 7.61
CA VAL A 141 -17.63 -2.79 7.26
C VAL A 141 -17.69 -1.27 7.10
N ALA A 142 -18.74 -0.75 6.43
CA ALA A 142 -18.94 0.68 6.27
C ALA A 142 -19.12 1.39 7.63
N PHE A 143 -19.84 0.79 8.57
CA PHE A 143 -20.02 1.32 9.92
C PHE A 143 -18.72 1.34 10.72
N GLU A 144 -17.94 0.26 10.70
CA GLU A 144 -16.66 0.19 11.37
C GLU A 144 -15.66 1.21 10.83
N HIS A 145 -15.62 1.38 9.50
CA HIS A 145 -14.77 2.39 8.87
C HIS A 145 -15.16 3.81 9.28
N LYS A 146 -16.46 4.14 9.30
CA LYS A 146 -16.94 5.46 9.78
C LYS A 146 -16.52 5.70 11.24
N LYS A 147 -16.64 4.69 12.10
CA LYS A 147 -16.22 4.79 13.51
C LYS A 147 -14.71 5.05 13.63
N GLN A 148 -13.90 4.33 12.87
CA GLN A 148 -12.44 4.53 12.87
C GLN A 148 -12.06 5.92 12.34
N GLN A 149 -12.74 6.41 11.29
CA GLN A 149 -12.55 7.75 10.76
C GLN A 149 -12.87 8.83 11.80
N GLU A 150 -13.97 8.68 12.54
CA GLU A 150 -14.35 9.62 13.59
C GLU A 150 -13.31 9.67 14.72
N ILE A 151 -12.83 8.51 15.17
CA ILE A 151 -11.78 8.41 16.20
C ILE A 151 -10.48 9.05 15.70
N ALA A 152 -10.07 8.73 14.48
CA ALA A 152 -8.86 9.30 13.88
C ALA A 152 -8.94 10.82 13.77
N HIS A 153 -10.09 11.35 13.36
CA HIS A 153 -10.33 12.79 13.27
C HIS A 153 -10.27 13.47 14.64
N ARG A 154 -10.91 12.89 15.67
CA ARG A 154 -10.83 13.43 17.05
C ARG A 154 -9.39 13.44 17.57
N MET A 155 -8.64 12.35 17.38
CA MET A 155 -7.24 12.28 17.78
C MET A 155 -6.36 13.32 17.05
N GLN A 156 -6.62 13.58 15.77
CA GLN A 156 -5.91 14.62 15.03
C GLN A 156 -6.17 16.03 15.60
N LEU A 157 -7.43 16.34 15.93
CA LEU A 157 -7.78 17.62 16.53
C LEU A 157 -7.12 17.82 17.90
N GLU A 158 -7.07 16.77 18.72
CA GLU A 158 -6.39 16.79 20.02
C GLU A 158 -4.89 17.05 19.85
N LYS A 159 -4.21 16.32 18.95
CA LYS A 159 -2.79 16.55 18.63
C LYS A 159 -2.52 17.98 18.17
N LEU A 160 -3.37 18.53 17.30
CA LEU A 160 -3.24 19.92 16.85
C LEU A 160 -3.44 20.93 17.99
N ALA A 161 -4.33 20.64 18.94
CA ALA A 161 -4.53 21.48 20.12
C ALA A 161 -3.32 21.41 21.07
N GLU A 162 -2.76 20.23 21.29
CA GLU A 162 -1.54 20.02 22.07
C GLU A 162 -0.33 20.69 21.44
N GLU A 163 -0.10 20.52 20.14
CA GLU A 163 0.96 21.22 19.42
C GLU A 163 0.83 22.73 19.54
N LYS A 164 -0.39 23.29 19.43
CA LYS A 164 -0.62 24.72 19.61
C LYS A 164 -0.28 25.17 21.03
N ARG A 165 -0.58 24.36 22.05
CA ARG A 165 -0.23 24.65 23.46
C ARG A 165 1.28 24.60 23.66
N LEU A 166 1.95 23.55 23.18
CA LEU A 166 3.41 23.40 23.24
C LEU A 166 4.11 24.55 22.51
N ARG A 167 3.67 24.91 21.30
CA ARG A 167 4.22 26.06 20.55
C ARG A 167 4.11 27.37 21.32
N LYS A 168 3.03 27.58 22.10
CA LYS A 168 2.89 28.77 22.94
C LYS A 168 3.84 28.74 24.14
N GLN A 169 3.99 27.60 24.80
CA GLN A 169 4.93 27.43 25.91
C GLN A 169 6.37 27.66 25.46
N ILE A 170 6.77 27.05 24.33
CA ILE A 170 8.10 27.21 23.74
C ILE A 170 8.38 28.69 23.43
N ARG A 171 7.41 29.42 22.85
CA ARG A 171 7.56 30.88 22.60
C ARG A 171 7.75 31.67 23.88
N ALA A 172 6.97 31.39 24.92
CA ALA A 172 7.09 32.08 26.20
C ALA A 172 8.45 31.81 26.86
N GLU A 173 8.92 30.55 26.84
CA GLU A 173 10.25 30.19 27.35
C GLU A 173 11.38 30.83 26.55
N LEU A 174 11.24 30.92 25.22
CA LEU A 174 12.19 31.60 24.34
C LEU A 174 12.24 33.11 24.61
N GLU A 175 11.08 33.75 24.79
CA GLU A 175 10.99 35.18 25.13
C GLU A 175 11.65 35.46 26.48
N GLU A 176 11.42 34.63 27.50
CA GLU A 176 12.06 34.77 28.82
C GLU A 176 13.59 34.62 28.74
N LYS A 177 14.08 33.64 27.97
CA LYS A 177 15.53 33.45 27.76
C LYS A 177 16.15 34.63 27.01
N MET A 178 15.47 35.13 25.98
CA MET A 178 15.90 36.33 25.25
C MET A 178 15.96 37.55 26.17
N GLU A 179 14.97 37.76 27.05
CA GLU A 179 15.01 38.84 28.04
C GLU A 179 16.19 38.71 29.01
N LYS A 180 16.50 37.50 29.46
CA LYS A 180 17.64 37.20 30.33
C LYS A 180 18.99 37.43 29.64
N GLU A 181 19.14 37.02 28.38
CA GLU A 181 20.39 37.15 27.62
C GLU A 181 20.63 38.56 27.06
N LEU A 182 19.58 39.27 26.61
CA LEU A 182 19.70 40.65 26.13
C LEU A 182 19.83 41.69 27.24
N GLY A 183 19.66 41.31 28.52
CA GLY A 183 19.96 42.16 29.67
C GLY A 183 19.42 43.59 29.51
N MET A 184 18.17 43.72 29.05
CA MET A 184 17.61 45.01 28.70
C MET A 184 17.49 45.86 29.98
N PRO A 185 18.13 47.03 30.06
CA PRO A 185 18.25 47.74 31.33
C PRO A 185 16.87 48.25 31.76
N ARG A 186 16.52 48.04 33.04
CA ARG A 186 15.18 48.21 33.65
C ARG A 186 14.47 49.53 33.28
N TRP A 187 15.21 50.60 32.97
CA TRP A 187 14.69 51.90 32.55
C TRP A 187 14.07 51.92 31.13
N MET A 188 14.48 51.03 30.21
CA MET A 188 13.85 50.94 28.87
C MET A 188 12.42 50.39 28.90
N SER A 189 12.04 49.65 29.96
CA SER A 189 10.66 49.18 30.13
C SER A 189 9.66 50.30 30.39
N TRP A 190 10.11 51.46 30.88
CA TRP A 190 9.27 52.64 31.10
C TRP A 190 8.91 53.37 29.80
N PHE A 191 9.67 53.10 28.72
CA PHE A 191 9.46 53.70 27.40
C PHE A 191 8.64 52.81 26.45
N LYS A 192 8.05 51.69 26.91
CA LYS A 192 7.18 50.82 26.09
C LYS A 192 5.71 50.86 26.57
N GLY A 193 4.78 50.91 25.61
CA GLY A 193 3.33 50.83 25.85
C GLY A 193 2.70 52.11 26.42
N GLU A 194 1.49 52.03 26.97
CA GLU A 194 0.74 53.17 27.54
C GLU A 194 1.54 54.00 28.55
N LYS A 195 2.52 53.39 29.23
CA LYS A 195 3.40 54.06 30.18
C LYS A 195 4.35 55.06 29.50
N ALA A 196 4.67 54.89 28.23
CA ALA A 196 5.49 55.85 27.47
C ALA A 196 4.77 57.19 27.27
N LEU A 197 3.44 57.16 27.06
CA LEU A 197 2.62 58.37 26.94
C LEU A 197 2.57 59.15 28.26
N ILE A 198 2.39 58.43 29.38
CA ILE A 198 2.37 59.04 30.71
C ILE A 198 3.73 59.66 31.04
N THR A 199 4.82 58.93 30.77
CA THR A 199 6.18 59.41 31.04
C THR A 199 6.52 60.63 30.17
N GLY A 200 6.14 60.61 28.89
CA GLY A 200 6.30 61.76 28.00
C GLY A 200 5.50 62.99 28.45
N GLY A 201 4.26 62.79 28.93
CA GLY A 201 3.43 63.86 29.48
C GLY A 201 4.03 64.49 30.73
N VAL A 202 4.56 63.68 31.65
CA VAL A 202 5.22 64.18 32.88
C VAL A 202 6.46 65.00 32.53
N ILE A 203 7.29 64.53 31.60
CA ILE A 203 8.48 65.26 31.14
C ILE A 203 8.09 66.62 30.55
N LEU A 204 7.04 66.66 29.72
CA LEU A 204 6.56 67.90 29.11
C LEU A 204 6.09 68.91 30.16
N VAL A 205 5.35 68.45 31.18
CA VAL A 205 4.91 69.31 32.29
C VAL A 205 6.10 69.84 33.09
N VAL A 206 7.10 69.00 33.38
CA VAL A 206 8.32 69.43 34.09
C VAL A 206 9.08 70.48 33.27
N VAL A 207 9.20 70.32 31.95
CA VAL A 207 9.84 71.31 31.07
C VAL A 207 9.10 72.64 31.11
N ILE A 208 7.77 72.64 31.07
CA ILE A 208 6.96 73.86 31.16
C ILE A 208 7.17 74.56 32.50
N ILE A 209 7.20 73.82 33.61
CA ILE A 209 7.45 74.38 34.95
C ILE A 209 8.84 75.00 35.04
N LEU A 210 9.87 74.34 34.49
CA LEU A 210 11.23 74.88 34.47
C LEU A 210 11.34 76.16 33.63
N ILE A 211 10.67 76.22 32.48
CA ILE A 211 10.61 77.43 31.65
C ILE A 211 9.91 78.55 32.40
N ALA A 212 8.78 78.27 33.05
CA ALA A 212 8.03 79.27 33.83
C ALA A 212 8.83 79.79 35.03
N ALA A 213 9.53 78.90 35.75
CA ALA A 213 10.41 79.29 36.86
C ALA A 213 11.60 80.12 36.38
N GLY A 214 12.19 79.78 35.23
CA GLY A 214 13.25 80.58 34.61
C GLY A 214 12.78 81.98 34.20
N TYR A 215 11.57 82.10 33.65
CA TYR A 215 10.95 83.39 33.34
C TYR A 215 10.70 84.22 34.60
N PHE A 216 10.19 83.61 35.67
CA PHE A 216 9.92 84.31 36.93
C PHE A 216 11.21 84.81 37.62
N LEU A 217 12.26 83.98 37.63
CA LEU A 217 13.56 84.37 38.20
C LEU A 217 14.26 85.44 37.36
N GLY A 218 14.14 85.39 36.03
CA GLY A 218 14.68 86.41 35.12
C GLY A 218 13.95 87.76 35.19
N GLN A 219 12.68 87.78 35.57
CA GLN A 219 11.89 89.02 35.73
C GLN A 219 12.10 89.68 37.10
N SER A 220 12.54 88.93 38.11
CA SER A 220 12.79 89.42 39.47
C SER A 220 14.20 90.04 39.67
N GLY A 221 15.04 90.02 38.63
CA GLY A 221 16.43 90.49 38.66
C GLY A 221 16.71 91.74 37.80
N LYS A 222 15.67 92.52 37.46
CA LYS A 222 15.80 93.85 36.83
C LYS A 222 15.39 94.95 37.79
#